data_AF-A0A365NJE0-F1
#
_entry.id   AF-A0A365NJE0-F1
#
_cell.length_a   1.000
_cell.length_b   1.000
_cell.length_c   1.000
_cell.angle_alpha   90.00
_cell.angle_beta   90.00
_cell.angle_gamma   90.00
#
_symmetry.space_group_name_H-M   'P 1'
#
loop_
_entity.id
_entity.type
_entity.pdbx_description
1 polymer ?
#
loop_
_entity_poly.entity_id
_entity_poly.type
_entity_poly.pdbx_seq_one_letter_code
_entity_poly.pdbx_strand_id
1 'polypeptide(L)'
;MASNQPAKCCTEGVRHEGEPTGKMIKLDSGLDAYIATAPAGKAHKGTGIVYIADIFGIWTNSKLMADQFAANGYTTIIPDLFNGDVMPMPMPEGLDIMSWITKGAKGDNPHTPAQIDPIIAESIKTLKAQGATKIGAVGYCFGAKYVIRNYKAGIDVGYVAHPSFVEEEELKAITGPLSIAAAQTDHIFPTEKRHQSEEILIGTGKPFQINLFSHVEHGFAVRADLSDKRKKFAKEQAFFQAVQWFDEYLL
;
A
#
# COMPACT_ATOMS: atom_id res chain seq x y z
N MET A 1 2.67 -13.79 -39.06
CA MET A 1 2.02 -13.43 -37.79
C MET A 1 2.66 -12.15 -37.29
N ALA A 2 1.88 -11.16 -36.84
CA ALA A 2 2.37 -9.81 -36.51
C ALA A 2 2.64 -9.60 -35.01
N SER A 3 2.50 -10.63 -34.18
CA SER A 3 2.83 -10.61 -32.75
C SER A 3 3.03 -12.02 -32.21
N ASN A 4 3.77 -12.12 -31.11
CA ASN A 4 3.87 -13.34 -30.32
C ASN A 4 2.63 -13.52 -29.43
N GLN A 5 2.37 -14.75 -29.00
CA GLN A 5 1.34 -15.05 -27.99
C GLN A 5 1.68 -14.33 -26.67
N PRO A 6 0.67 -13.88 -25.88
CA PRO A 6 0.91 -13.30 -24.57
C PRO A 6 1.75 -14.23 -23.70
N ALA A 7 2.82 -13.71 -23.10
CA ALA A 7 3.61 -14.47 -22.13
C ALA A 7 2.75 -14.75 -20.88
N LYS A 8 3.03 -15.85 -20.18
CA LYS A 8 2.34 -16.23 -18.93
C LYS A 8 2.35 -15.15 -17.84
N CYS A 9 3.22 -14.14 -17.92
CA CYS A 9 3.19 -12.99 -17.01
C CYS A 9 1.92 -12.11 -17.16
N CYS A 10 1.14 -12.28 -18.24
CA CYS A 10 -0.16 -11.63 -18.41
C CYS A 10 -1.35 -12.42 -17.82
N THR A 11 -1.12 -13.61 -17.22
CA THR A 11 -2.19 -14.55 -16.83
C THR A 11 -2.31 -14.81 -15.33
N GLU A 12 -1.49 -14.18 -14.50
CA GLU A 12 -1.70 -14.20 -13.05
C GLU A 12 -2.85 -13.23 -12.72
N GLY A 13 -4.07 -13.75 -12.71
CA GLY A 13 -5.25 -12.99 -12.33
C GLY A 13 -5.11 -12.41 -10.93
N VAL A 14 -5.68 -11.23 -10.72
CA VAL A 14 -5.75 -10.57 -9.42
C VAL A 14 -6.52 -11.48 -8.46
N ARG A 15 -5.87 -11.88 -7.36
CA ARG A 15 -6.49 -12.76 -6.35
C ARG A 15 -7.46 -11.97 -5.49
N HIS A 16 -8.73 -12.09 -5.79
CA HIS A 16 -9.76 -11.44 -4.98
C HIS A 16 -10.27 -12.30 -3.82
N GLU A 17 -10.10 -13.62 -3.93
CA GLU A 17 -10.58 -14.62 -2.98
C GLU A 17 -9.51 -15.71 -2.80
N GLY A 18 -9.64 -16.50 -1.74
CA GLY A 18 -8.76 -17.64 -1.44
C GLY A 18 -8.12 -17.54 -0.06
N GLU A 19 -7.31 -18.56 0.27
CA GLU A 19 -6.58 -18.63 1.52
C GLU A 19 -5.24 -17.90 1.41
N PRO A 20 -4.90 -17.01 2.37
CA PRO A 20 -3.56 -16.46 2.49
C PRO A 20 -2.48 -17.53 2.60
N THR A 21 -1.34 -17.31 1.95
CA THR A 21 -0.24 -18.26 1.74
C THR A 21 1.07 -17.84 2.41
N GLY A 22 1.19 -16.56 2.76
CA GLY A 22 2.23 -16.05 3.65
C GLY A 22 2.02 -16.48 5.10
N LYS A 23 2.83 -15.91 5.99
CA LYS A 23 2.87 -16.31 7.40
C LYS A 23 2.92 -15.12 8.34
N MET A 24 2.33 -15.26 9.52
CA MET A 24 2.55 -14.33 10.62
C MET A 24 3.98 -14.51 11.17
N ILE A 25 4.63 -13.41 11.48
CA ILE A 25 5.96 -13.32 12.09
C ILE A 25 5.92 -12.26 13.20
N LYS A 26 6.99 -12.22 13.99
CA LYS A 26 7.25 -11.15 14.95
C LYS A 26 8.39 -10.28 14.43
N LEU A 27 8.22 -8.97 14.50
CA LEU A 27 9.32 -8.02 14.36
C LEU A 27 10.23 -8.07 15.61
N ASP A 28 11.41 -7.45 15.57
CA ASP A 28 12.35 -7.40 16.70
C ASP A 28 11.70 -6.74 17.94
N SER A 29 10.79 -5.78 17.73
CA SER A 29 9.98 -5.10 18.74
C SER A 29 8.89 -5.98 19.38
N GLY A 30 8.64 -7.17 18.86
CA GLY A 30 7.57 -8.07 19.31
C GLY A 30 6.19 -7.78 18.69
N LEU A 31 6.10 -6.77 17.83
CA LEU A 31 4.90 -6.49 17.04
C LEU A 31 4.66 -7.58 16.00
N ASP A 32 3.38 -7.86 15.73
CA ASP A 32 3.00 -8.79 14.68
C ASP A 32 3.25 -8.20 13.29
N ALA A 33 3.62 -9.06 12.36
CA ALA A 33 3.64 -8.74 10.94
C ALA A 33 3.23 -9.97 10.13
N TYR A 34 2.74 -9.76 8.92
CA TYR A 34 2.51 -10.81 7.94
C TYR A 34 3.55 -10.70 6.84
N ILE A 35 4.19 -11.81 6.47
CA ILE A 35 5.16 -11.82 5.37
C ILE A 35 4.75 -12.83 4.30
N ALA A 36 4.66 -12.35 3.06
CA ALA A 36 4.48 -13.14 1.86
C ALA A 36 5.82 -13.19 1.10
N THR A 37 6.42 -14.37 1.01
CA THR A 37 7.72 -14.56 0.35
C THR A 37 7.53 -14.89 -1.11
N ALA A 38 8.26 -14.20 -1.99
CA ALA A 38 8.23 -14.49 -3.42
C ALA A 38 8.70 -15.93 -3.71
N PRO A 39 8.02 -16.69 -4.58
CA PRO A 39 8.43 -18.06 -4.91
C PRO A 39 9.86 -18.14 -5.46
N ALA A 40 10.57 -19.21 -5.09
CA ALA A 40 11.90 -19.49 -5.61
C ALA A 40 11.87 -19.53 -7.16
N GLY A 41 12.78 -18.79 -7.81
CA GLY A 41 12.84 -18.67 -9.27
C GLY A 41 12.00 -17.53 -9.87
N LYS A 42 11.12 -16.88 -9.11
CA LYS A 42 10.41 -15.66 -9.51
C LYS A 42 10.85 -14.41 -8.73
N ALA A 43 11.53 -14.58 -7.60
CA ALA A 43 11.93 -13.48 -6.74
C ALA A 43 12.83 -12.45 -7.47
N HIS A 44 12.42 -11.19 -7.46
CA HIS A 44 13.22 -10.06 -7.92
C HIS A 44 14.35 -9.80 -6.93
N LYS A 45 15.59 -10.00 -7.37
CA LYS A 45 16.78 -9.91 -6.51
C LYS A 45 16.93 -8.49 -5.96
N GLY A 46 17.23 -8.38 -4.66
CA GLY A 46 17.53 -7.10 -4.03
C GLY A 46 16.31 -6.20 -3.82
N THR A 47 15.08 -6.70 -3.99
CA THR A 47 13.86 -5.90 -3.79
C THR A 47 13.01 -6.45 -2.66
N GLY A 48 12.26 -5.57 -2.00
CA GLY A 48 11.21 -5.93 -1.04
C GLY A 48 10.16 -4.84 -0.95
N ILE A 49 8.94 -5.21 -0.59
CA ILE A 49 7.81 -4.28 -0.45
C ILE A 49 7.35 -4.21 1.01
N VAL A 50 7.23 -3.00 1.55
CA VAL A 50 6.46 -2.75 2.77
C VAL A 50 5.03 -2.40 2.37
N TYR A 51 4.09 -3.27 2.70
CA TYR A 51 2.67 -3.02 2.53
C TYR A 51 2.14 -2.33 3.79
N ILE A 52 1.70 -1.09 3.65
CA ILE A 52 1.19 -0.25 4.72
C ILE A 52 -0.34 -0.21 4.59
N ALA A 53 -0.99 -0.93 5.52
CA ALA A 53 -2.42 -1.19 5.46
C ALA A 53 -3.30 0.05 5.70
N ASP A 54 -4.58 -0.11 5.37
CA ASP A 54 -5.63 0.77 5.84
C ASP A 54 -5.91 0.53 7.34
N ILE A 55 -6.90 1.23 7.88
CA ILE A 55 -7.30 1.15 9.30
C ILE A 55 -7.74 -0.25 9.78
N PHE A 56 -7.92 -1.21 8.87
CA PHE A 56 -8.26 -2.61 9.21
C PHE A 56 -7.03 -3.50 9.38
N GLY A 57 -5.82 -2.98 9.12
CA GLY A 57 -4.55 -3.62 9.46
C GLY A 57 -4.30 -4.94 8.71
N ILE A 58 -3.94 -5.98 9.46
CA ILE A 58 -3.65 -7.32 8.93
C ILE A 58 -4.94 -8.15 8.92
N TRP A 59 -5.60 -8.22 7.77
CA TRP A 59 -6.84 -8.97 7.56
C TRP A 59 -6.82 -9.67 6.20
N THR A 60 -7.85 -10.43 5.87
CA THR A 60 -7.86 -11.31 4.68
C THR A 60 -7.47 -10.57 3.40
N ASN A 61 -8.06 -9.41 3.12
CA ASN A 61 -7.77 -8.70 1.86
C ASN A 61 -6.33 -8.16 1.81
N SER A 62 -5.79 -7.63 2.92
CA SER A 62 -4.40 -7.15 2.92
C SER A 62 -3.41 -8.30 2.76
N LYS A 63 -3.66 -9.44 3.42
CA LYS A 63 -2.85 -10.66 3.23
C LYS A 63 -2.88 -11.16 1.79
N LEU A 64 -4.06 -11.22 1.17
CA LEU A 64 -4.20 -11.64 -0.23
C LEU A 64 -3.49 -10.70 -1.20
N MET A 65 -3.46 -9.40 -0.95
CA MET A 65 -2.68 -8.47 -1.78
C MET A 65 -1.18 -8.61 -1.58
N ALA A 66 -0.70 -8.79 -0.34
CA ALA A 66 0.71 -9.08 -0.10
C ALA A 66 1.16 -10.37 -0.81
N ASP A 67 0.31 -11.40 -0.80
CA ASP A 67 0.54 -12.63 -1.55
C ASP A 67 0.60 -12.42 -3.05
N GLN A 68 -0.20 -11.49 -3.60
CA GLN A 68 -0.14 -11.16 -5.03
C GLN A 68 1.14 -10.43 -5.40
N PHE A 69 1.63 -9.50 -4.56
CA PHE A 69 2.94 -8.90 -4.78
C PHE A 69 4.05 -9.96 -4.73
N ALA A 70 3.97 -10.91 -3.79
CA ALA A 70 4.90 -12.04 -3.72
C ALA A 70 4.83 -12.96 -4.96
N ALA A 71 3.62 -13.24 -5.47
CA ALA A 71 3.45 -14.00 -6.71
C ALA A 71 4.11 -13.31 -7.92
N ASN A 72 4.09 -11.97 -7.94
CA ASN A 72 4.77 -11.11 -8.90
C ASN A 72 6.25 -10.84 -8.53
N GLY A 73 6.87 -11.67 -7.70
CA GLY A 73 8.31 -11.63 -7.46
C GLY A 73 8.77 -10.72 -6.33
N TYR A 74 7.87 -10.02 -5.63
CA TYR A 74 8.22 -9.10 -4.55
C TYR A 74 7.90 -9.68 -3.16
N THR A 75 8.93 -10.06 -2.40
CA THR A 75 8.74 -10.39 -0.97
C THR A 75 8.14 -9.19 -0.26
N THR A 76 6.98 -9.37 0.36
CA THR A 76 6.14 -8.30 0.89
C THR A 76 5.85 -8.51 2.36
N ILE A 77 6.05 -7.47 3.18
CA ILE A 77 5.76 -7.47 4.61
C ILE A 77 4.63 -6.49 4.94
N ILE A 78 3.65 -6.91 5.74
CA ILE A 78 2.60 -6.08 6.32
C ILE A 78 2.85 -6.00 7.84
N PRO A 79 3.39 -4.90 8.37
CA PRO A 79 3.45 -4.72 9.81
C PRO A 79 2.08 -4.42 10.42
N ASP A 80 1.87 -4.83 11.67
CA ASP A 80 0.75 -4.37 12.48
C ASP A 80 1.04 -2.95 13.00
N LEU A 81 0.54 -1.96 12.26
CA LEU A 81 0.71 -0.54 12.58
C LEU A 81 -0.02 -0.11 13.86
N PHE A 82 -0.98 -0.93 14.32
CA PHE A 82 -1.91 -0.57 15.37
C PHE A 82 -1.72 -1.39 16.63
N ASN A 83 -0.76 -2.32 16.68
CA ASN A 83 -0.50 -3.18 17.83
C ASN A 83 -1.80 -3.87 18.35
N GLY A 84 -2.55 -4.47 17.42
CA GLY A 84 -3.82 -5.14 17.67
C GLY A 84 -5.05 -4.22 17.78
N ASP A 85 -4.89 -2.90 17.76
CA ASP A 85 -5.98 -1.92 17.90
C ASP A 85 -6.54 -1.45 16.55
N VAL A 86 -6.92 -2.42 15.72
CA VAL A 86 -7.51 -2.17 14.39
C VAL A 86 -8.95 -1.69 14.50
N MET A 87 -9.40 -0.96 13.49
CA MET A 87 -10.82 -0.62 13.38
C MET A 87 -11.68 -1.85 13.07
N PRO A 88 -12.87 -1.97 13.68
CA PRO A 88 -13.76 -3.09 13.41
C PRO A 88 -14.49 -2.91 12.05
N MET A 89 -14.92 -4.03 11.49
CA MET A 89 -15.74 -4.08 10.27
C MET A 89 -17.05 -4.82 10.56
N PRO A 90 -18.24 -4.21 10.35
CA PRO A 90 -18.47 -2.86 9.86
C PRO A 90 -18.07 -1.77 10.87
N MET A 91 -17.81 -0.56 10.37
CA MET A 91 -17.47 0.60 11.21
C MET A 91 -18.68 1.03 12.05
N PRO A 92 -18.52 1.32 13.35
CA PRO A 92 -19.60 1.81 14.20
C PRO A 92 -20.05 3.20 13.77
N GLU A 93 -21.35 3.47 13.89
CA GLU A 93 -21.88 4.83 13.69
C GLU A 93 -21.35 5.78 14.77
N GLY A 94 -21.02 7.02 14.39
CA GLY A 94 -20.51 8.03 15.32
C GLY A 94 -19.07 7.82 15.81
N LEU A 95 -18.33 6.90 15.20
CA LEU A 95 -16.93 6.66 15.55
C LEU A 95 -16.05 7.89 15.32
N ASP A 96 -15.35 8.32 16.37
CA ASP A 96 -14.36 9.40 16.28
C ASP A 96 -13.01 8.85 15.84
N ILE A 97 -12.76 8.89 14.53
CA ILE A 97 -11.50 8.46 13.92
C ILE A 97 -10.31 9.26 14.46
N MET A 98 -10.47 10.55 14.78
CA MET A 98 -9.39 11.37 15.30
C MET A 98 -9.03 10.99 16.74
N SER A 99 -10.03 10.68 17.57
CA SER A 99 -9.81 10.14 18.92
C SER A 99 -9.09 8.78 18.85
N TRP A 100 -9.50 7.89 17.94
CA TRP A 100 -8.80 6.61 17.72
C TRP A 100 -7.35 6.82 17.25
N ILE A 101 -7.08 7.72 16.29
CA ILE A 101 -5.71 8.03 15.86
C ILE A 101 -4.87 8.57 17.03
N THR A 102 -5.42 9.49 17.82
CA THR A 102 -4.64 10.22 18.82
C THR A 102 -4.52 9.50 20.15
N LYS A 103 -5.37 8.51 20.43
CA LYS A 103 -5.43 7.83 21.73
C LYS A 103 -5.55 6.30 21.66
N GLY A 104 -5.89 5.72 20.51
CA GLY A 104 -6.30 4.31 20.39
C GLY A 104 -7.73 4.09 20.91
N ALA A 105 -8.28 2.88 20.73
CA ALA A 105 -9.65 2.56 21.13
C ALA A 105 -9.88 2.63 22.65
N LYS A 106 -8.82 2.38 23.45
CA LYS A 106 -8.88 2.39 24.93
C LYS A 106 -8.21 3.61 25.56
N GLY A 107 -7.59 4.48 24.78
CA GLY A 107 -6.92 5.68 25.26
C GLY A 107 -5.44 5.51 25.63
N ASP A 108 -4.85 4.34 25.38
CA ASP A 108 -3.49 3.96 25.77
C ASP A 108 -2.61 3.48 24.59
N ASN A 109 -3.12 3.50 23.35
CA ASN A 109 -2.43 2.98 22.17
C ASN A 109 -2.56 3.92 20.96
N PRO A 110 -1.91 5.09 20.99
CA PRO A 110 -2.03 6.07 19.90
C PRO A 110 -1.42 5.58 18.57
N HIS A 111 -2.04 5.96 17.46
CA HIS A 111 -1.64 5.60 16.09
C HIS A 111 -1.06 6.81 15.33
N THR A 112 -0.22 7.59 16.01
CA THR A 112 0.40 8.80 15.43
C THR A 112 1.69 8.45 14.69
N PRO A 113 2.27 9.39 13.93
CA PRO A 113 3.57 9.17 13.31
C PRO A 113 4.68 8.79 14.27
N ALA A 114 4.63 9.24 15.53
CA ALA A 114 5.64 8.87 16.53
C ALA A 114 5.61 7.37 16.85
N GLN A 115 4.45 6.72 16.77
CA GLN A 115 4.29 5.29 16.99
C GLN A 115 4.50 4.50 15.69
N ILE A 116 4.02 5.00 14.56
CA ILE A 116 4.00 4.24 13.30
C ILE A 116 5.31 4.33 12.50
N ASP A 117 5.95 5.50 12.41
CA ASP A 117 7.19 5.68 11.63
C ASP A 117 8.29 4.65 12.06
N PRO A 118 8.51 4.38 13.37
CA PRO A 118 9.46 3.34 13.80
C PRO A 118 9.12 1.92 13.34
N ILE A 119 7.83 1.54 13.30
CA ILE A 119 7.38 0.20 12.88
C ILE A 119 7.70 -0.02 11.40
N ILE A 120 7.56 1.04 10.59
CA ILE A 120 7.89 1.01 9.16
C ILE A 120 9.40 0.91 8.99
N ALA A 121 10.18 1.73 9.69
CA ALA A 121 11.64 1.66 9.65
C ALA A 121 12.16 0.26 10.05
N GLU A 122 11.54 -0.37 11.05
CA GLU A 122 11.84 -1.74 11.44
C GLU A 122 11.50 -2.75 10.34
N SER A 123 10.33 -2.62 9.70
CA SER A 123 9.93 -3.48 8.57
C SER A 123 10.90 -3.38 7.39
N ILE A 124 11.38 -2.17 7.09
CA ILE A 124 12.43 -1.92 6.10
C ILE A 124 13.72 -2.66 6.50
N LYS A 125 14.14 -2.55 7.76
CA LYS A 125 15.32 -3.27 8.28
C LYS A 125 15.16 -4.78 8.15
N THR A 126 13.98 -5.33 8.46
CA THR A 126 13.68 -6.76 8.30
C THR A 126 13.84 -7.22 6.86
N LEU A 127 13.33 -6.47 5.89
CA LEU A 127 13.52 -6.79 4.46
C LEU A 127 14.99 -6.67 4.03
N LYS A 128 15.72 -5.65 4.50
CA LYS A 128 17.15 -5.48 4.21
C LYS A 128 17.99 -6.63 4.77
N ALA A 129 17.67 -7.12 5.96
CA ALA A 129 18.31 -8.31 6.53
C ALA A 129 18.05 -9.60 5.71
N GLN A 130 16.96 -9.63 4.94
CA GLN A 130 16.65 -10.71 3.99
C GLN A 130 17.26 -10.49 2.58
N GLY A 131 18.10 -9.46 2.43
CA GLY A 131 18.84 -9.19 1.19
C GLY A 131 18.20 -8.15 0.27
N ALA A 132 17.15 -7.44 0.69
CA ALA A 132 16.66 -6.30 -0.07
C ALA A 132 17.67 -5.14 -0.01
N THR A 133 17.98 -4.54 -1.16
CA THR A 133 18.81 -3.34 -1.29
C THR A 133 17.98 -2.12 -1.71
N LYS A 134 16.90 -2.34 -2.47
CA LYS A 134 15.87 -1.36 -2.80
C LYS A 134 14.54 -1.74 -2.15
N ILE A 135 13.80 -0.74 -1.67
CA ILE A 135 12.55 -0.91 -0.95
C ILE A 135 11.42 -0.17 -1.66
N GLY A 136 10.43 -0.95 -2.11
CA GLY A 136 9.13 -0.45 -2.48
C GLY A 136 8.23 -0.30 -1.26
N ALA A 137 7.25 0.60 -1.33
CA ALA A 137 6.15 0.60 -0.38
C ALA A 137 4.81 0.86 -1.06
N VAL A 138 3.78 0.12 -0.62
CA VAL A 138 2.39 0.35 -1.01
C VAL A 138 1.58 0.85 0.17
N GLY A 139 0.71 1.82 -0.04
CA GLY A 139 -0.10 2.45 1.00
C GLY A 139 -1.56 2.56 0.59
N TYR A 140 -2.47 2.08 1.42
CA TYR A 140 -3.90 2.10 1.12
C TYR A 140 -4.64 2.94 2.17
N CYS A 141 -5.46 3.91 1.74
CA CYS A 141 -6.21 4.78 2.67
C CYS A 141 -5.25 5.48 3.66
N PHE A 142 -5.32 5.11 4.94
CA PHE A 142 -4.48 5.63 6.02
C PHE A 142 -2.99 5.34 5.77
N GLY A 143 -2.66 4.19 5.19
CA GLY A 143 -1.29 3.81 4.88
C GLY A 143 -0.59 4.70 3.85
N ALA A 144 -1.34 5.46 3.04
CA ALA A 144 -0.76 6.35 2.04
C ALA A 144 0.13 7.45 2.65
N LYS A 145 -0.35 8.08 3.74
CA LYS A 145 0.42 9.03 4.54
C LYS A 145 1.80 8.46 4.90
N TYR A 146 1.81 7.21 5.32
CA TYR A 146 2.99 6.57 5.85
C TYR A 146 3.95 6.05 4.79
N VAL A 147 3.49 5.76 3.56
CA VAL A 147 4.41 5.61 2.41
C VAL A 147 5.14 6.92 2.15
N ILE A 148 4.39 8.00 1.97
CA ILE A 148 4.91 9.32 1.58
C ILE A 148 5.88 9.87 2.64
N ARG A 149 5.50 9.78 3.92
CA ARG A 149 6.35 10.24 5.02
C ARG A 149 7.64 9.46 5.18
N ASN A 150 7.66 8.17 4.85
CA ASN A 150 8.79 7.28 5.14
C ASN A 150 9.75 7.08 3.96
N TYR A 151 9.65 7.90 2.90
CA TYR A 151 10.79 8.11 1.98
C TYR A 151 12.07 8.49 2.74
N LYS A 152 11.94 9.34 3.77
CA LYS A 152 13.06 9.71 4.67
C LYS A 152 13.64 8.53 5.47
N ALA A 153 12.90 7.43 5.60
CA ALA A 153 13.28 6.24 6.36
C ALA A 153 13.81 5.10 5.46
N GLY A 154 13.96 5.35 4.16
CA GLY A 154 14.56 4.40 3.22
C GLY A 154 13.55 3.66 2.34
N ILE A 155 12.36 4.22 2.10
CA ILE A 155 11.53 3.86 0.95
C ILE A 155 12.14 4.51 -0.31
N ASP A 156 12.39 3.70 -1.34
CA ASP A 156 12.96 4.16 -2.62
C ASP A 156 11.87 4.48 -3.64
N VAL A 157 10.80 3.67 -3.68
CA VAL A 157 9.68 3.79 -4.62
C VAL A 157 8.35 3.60 -3.90
N GLY A 158 7.41 4.51 -4.12
CA GLY A 158 6.11 4.49 -3.46
C GLY A 158 4.96 4.29 -4.45
N TYR A 159 3.94 3.57 -4.00
CA TYR A 159 2.63 3.52 -4.61
C TYR A 159 1.57 3.73 -3.53
N VAL A 160 0.55 4.54 -3.82
CA VAL A 160 -0.59 4.73 -2.91
C VAL A 160 -1.91 4.63 -3.64
N ALA A 161 -2.92 4.08 -2.97
CA ALA A 161 -4.29 4.01 -3.49
C ALA A 161 -5.27 4.67 -2.53
N HIS A 162 -6.17 5.48 -3.09
CA HIS A 162 -7.20 6.26 -2.39
C HIS A 162 -6.66 6.88 -1.08
N PRO A 163 -5.69 7.82 -1.18
CA PRO A 163 -4.92 8.30 -0.05
C PRO A 163 -5.76 9.08 0.98
N SER A 164 -5.29 9.13 2.22
CA SER A 164 -5.89 9.92 3.30
C SER A 164 -4.80 10.50 4.22
N PHE A 165 -5.09 11.64 4.86
CA PHE A 165 -4.21 12.31 5.83
C PHE A 165 -2.79 12.64 5.32
N VAL A 166 -2.60 12.74 4.00
CA VAL A 166 -1.33 13.16 3.41
C VAL A 166 -1.22 14.68 3.52
N GLU A 167 -0.16 15.17 4.16
CA GLU A 167 0.12 16.60 4.22
C GLU A 167 0.95 17.04 3.01
N GLU A 168 0.78 18.30 2.59
CA GLU A 168 1.49 18.84 1.43
C GLU A 168 3.01 18.84 1.61
N GLU A 169 3.48 19.18 2.81
CA GLU A 169 4.90 19.20 3.14
C GLU A 169 5.51 17.80 3.07
N GLU A 170 4.74 16.78 3.44
CA GLU A 170 5.17 15.38 3.34
C GLU A 170 5.28 14.97 1.86
N LEU A 171 4.29 15.35 1.05
CA LEU A 171 4.31 15.06 -0.39
C LEU A 171 5.43 15.80 -1.12
N LYS A 172 5.70 17.07 -0.77
CA LYS A 172 6.83 17.85 -1.30
C LYS A 172 8.18 17.23 -0.94
N ALA A 173 8.27 16.51 0.17
CA ALA A 173 9.51 15.96 0.70
C ALA A 173 9.90 14.58 0.15
N ILE A 174 9.10 14.00 -0.76
CA ILE A 174 9.45 12.70 -1.35
C ILE A 174 10.79 12.78 -2.11
N THR A 175 11.58 11.72 -2.00
CA THR A 175 12.92 11.66 -2.59
C THR A 175 13.02 10.76 -3.81
N GLY A 176 11.98 9.98 -4.11
CA GLY A 176 11.92 9.01 -5.21
C GLY A 176 10.56 8.97 -5.93
N PRO A 177 10.38 8.02 -6.87
CA PRO A 177 9.18 7.92 -7.69
C PRO A 177 7.92 7.60 -6.88
N LEU A 178 6.79 8.27 -7.16
CA LEU A 178 5.49 8.01 -6.52
C LEU A 178 4.34 7.80 -7.53
N SER A 179 3.57 6.73 -7.38
CA SER A 179 2.35 6.49 -8.16
C SER A 179 1.09 6.54 -7.29
N ILE A 180 0.03 7.17 -7.79
CA ILE A 180 -1.25 7.37 -7.09
C ILE A 180 -2.39 6.74 -7.90
N ALA A 181 -3.12 5.81 -7.29
CA ALA A 181 -4.39 5.29 -7.81
C ALA A 181 -5.57 5.97 -7.10
N ALA A 182 -6.23 6.90 -7.80
CA ALA A 182 -7.29 7.74 -7.26
C ALA A 182 -8.69 7.25 -7.66
N ALA A 183 -9.66 7.38 -6.75
CA ALA A 183 -11.06 7.14 -7.02
C ALA A 183 -11.78 8.43 -7.48
N GLN A 184 -12.69 8.31 -8.44
CA GLN A 184 -13.52 9.42 -8.90
C GLN A 184 -14.37 10.01 -7.78
N THR A 185 -15.09 9.16 -7.05
CA THR A 185 -16.03 9.57 -6.00
C THR A 185 -15.41 9.34 -4.63
N ASP A 186 -14.49 10.24 -4.25
CA ASP A 186 -13.75 10.18 -3.00
C ASP A 186 -13.83 11.52 -2.27
N HIS A 187 -14.48 11.54 -1.11
CA HIS A 187 -14.62 12.74 -0.28
C HIS A 187 -13.37 13.01 0.57
N ILE A 188 -12.48 12.03 0.72
CA ILE A 188 -11.21 12.14 1.45
C ILE A 188 -10.12 12.67 0.52
N PHE A 189 -10.11 12.21 -0.73
CA PHE A 189 -9.21 12.69 -1.78
C PHE A 189 -9.96 13.25 -2.99
N PRO A 190 -10.67 14.39 -2.82
CA PRO A 190 -11.53 14.98 -3.85
C PRO A 190 -10.70 15.61 -4.97
N THR A 191 -11.37 16.05 -6.05
CA THR A 191 -10.76 16.63 -7.24
C THR A 191 -9.76 17.75 -6.92
N GLU A 192 -10.13 18.66 -6.02
CA GLU A 192 -9.29 19.80 -5.64
C GLU A 192 -7.96 19.32 -5.03
N LYS A 193 -8.01 18.31 -4.15
CA LYS A 193 -6.82 17.72 -3.53
C LYS A 193 -6.00 16.88 -4.51
N ARG A 194 -6.64 16.26 -5.51
CA ARG A 194 -5.93 15.57 -6.61
C ARG A 194 -5.10 16.54 -7.45
N HIS A 195 -5.70 17.65 -7.88
CA HIS A 195 -4.98 18.67 -8.66
C HIS A 195 -3.87 19.32 -7.84
N GLN A 196 -4.12 19.61 -6.56
CA GLN A 196 -3.08 20.14 -5.68
C GLN A 196 -1.91 19.15 -5.52
N SER A 197 -2.19 17.85 -5.42
CA SER A 197 -1.14 16.82 -5.37
C SER A 197 -0.35 16.76 -6.68
N GLU A 198 -1.01 16.90 -7.84
CA GLU A 198 -0.37 16.98 -9.14
C GLU A 198 0.60 18.16 -9.23
N GLU A 199 0.17 19.36 -8.84
CA GLU A 199 1.03 20.56 -8.81
C GLU A 199 2.26 20.36 -7.91
N ILE A 200 2.06 19.80 -6.72
CA ILE A 200 3.14 19.48 -5.79
C ILE A 200 4.12 18.49 -6.43
N LEU A 201 3.61 17.39 -7.01
CA LEU A 201 4.43 16.34 -7.59
C LEU A 201 5.25 16.83 -8.77
N ILE A 202 4.69 17.68 -9.63
CA ILE A 202 5.43 18.38 -10.68
C ILE A 202 6.61 19.16 -10.07
N GLY A 203 6.37 19.87 -8.97
CA GLY A 203 7.38 20.66 -8.27
C GLY A 203 8.52 19.84 -7.63
N THR A 204 8.32 18.55 -7.36
CA THR A 204 9.37 17.68 -6.76
C THR A 204 10.48 17.32 -7.74
N GLY A 205 10.21 17.37 -9.06
CA GLY A 205 11.10 16.85 -10.10
C GLY A 205 11.31 15.33 -10.06
N LYS A 206 10.52 14.59 -9.29
CA LYS A 206 10.54 13.11 -9.23
C LYS A 206 9.58 12.52 -10.24
N PRO A 207 9.83 11.31 -10.75
CA PRO A 207 8.84 10.62 -11.57
C PRO A 207 7.55 10.39 -10.77
N PHE A 208 6.41 10.71 -11.37
CA PHE A 208 5.12 10.47 -10.75
C PHE A 208 4.10 9.99 -11.77
N GLN A 209 3.07 9.30 -11.26
CA GLN A 209 1.91 8.88 -12.04
C GLN A 209 0.66 9.07 -11.20
N ILE A 210 -0.41 9.60 -11.80
CA ILE A 210 -1.73 9.66 -11.17
C ILE A 210 -2.72 9.05 -12.16
N ASN A 211 -3.38 7.97 -11.75
CA ASN A 211 -4.48 7.37 -12.51
C ASN A 211 -5.79 7.61 -11.77
N LEU A 212 -6.79 8.14 -12.48
CA LEU A 212 -8.14 8.34 -11.96
C LEU A 212 -9.06 7.23 -12.46
N PHE A 213 -9.68 6.50 -11.55
CA PHE A 213 -10.63 5.44 -11.88
C PHE A 213 -12.07 5.91 -11.67
N SER A 214 -12.89 5.80 -12.71
CA SER A 214 -14.32 6.13 -12.65
C SER A 214 -15.16 5.03 -11.98
N HIS A 215 -16.35 5.39 -11.48
CA HIS A 215 -17.33 4.46 -10.89
C HIS A 215 -16.84 3.73 -9.62
N VAL A 216 -15.81 4.27 -8.97
CA VAL A 216 -15.28 3.75 -7.71
C VAL A 216 -15.20 4.85 -6.67
N GLU A 217 -15.22 4.39 -5.43
CA GLU A 217 -15.15 5.21 -4.23
C GLU A 217 -13.91 4.89 -3.39
N HIS A 218 -13.73 5.62 -2.30
CA HIS A 218 -12.64 5.40 -1.36
C HIS A 218 -12.56 3.93 -0.91
N GLY A 219 -11.37 3.33 -0.95
CA GLY A 219 -11.16 1.92 -0.61
C GLY A 219 -11.29 0.93 -1.76
N PHE A 220 -11.58 1.37 -3.00
CA PHE A 220 -11.80 0.47 -4.14
C PHE A 220 -10.67 -0.52 -4.42
N ALA A 221 -9.41 -0.11 -4.21
CA ALA A 221 -8.26 -0.99 -4.47
C ALA A 221 -8.21 -2.18 -3.49
N VAL A 222 -8.81 -2.05 -2.31
CA VAL A 222 -8.81 -3.09 -1.26
C VAL A 222 -10.16 -3.82 -1.20
N ARG A 223 -11.27 -3.07 -1.25
CA ARG A 223 -12.61 -3.53 -0.85
C ARG A 223 -13.70 -3.32 -1.91
N ALA A 224 -13.35 -3.19 -3.19
CA ALA A 224 -14.34 -3.06 -4.24
C ALA A 224 -15.31 -4.26 -4.29
N ASP A 225 -16.59 -3.96 -4.56
CA ASP A 225 -17.58 -4.96 -4.94
C ASP A 225 -17.23 -5.54 -6.32
N LEU A 226 -16.92 -6.84 -6.33
CA LEU A 226 -16.45 -7.55 -7.52
C LEU A 226 -17.58 -7.99 -8.45
N SER A 227 -18.83 -7.89 -8.00
CA SER A 227 -20.00 -8.16 -8.83
C SER A 227 -20.25 -7.03 -9.84
N ASP A 228 -19.85 -5.80 -9.52
CA ASP A 228 -19.81 -4.69 -10.49
C ASP A 228 -18.51 -4.78 -11.32
N LYS A 229 -18.68 -5.06 -12.62
CA LYS A 229 -17.56 -5.18 -13.57
C LYS A 229 -16.65 -3.96 -13.63
N ARG A 230 -17.17 -2.75 -13.42
CA ARG A 230 -16.39 -1.50 -13.46
C ARG A 230 -15.50 -1.38 -12.23
N LYS A 231 -16.06 -1.70 -11.05
CA LYS A 231 -15.32 -1.69 -9.78
C LYS A 231 -14.26 -2.78 -9.75
N LYS A 232 -14.59 -3.99 -10.23
CA LYS A 232 -13.63 -5.07 -10.44
C LYS A 232 -12.49 -4.62 -11.36
N PHE A 233 -12.80 -4.08 -12.54
CA PHE A 233 -11.79 -3.58 -13.47
C PHE A 233 -10.87 -2.54 -12.81
N ALA A 234 -11.43 -1.54 -12.12
CA ALA A 234 -10.66 -0.51 -11.44
C ALA A 234 -9.74 -1.08 -10.35
N LYS A 235 -10.22 -2.02 -9.52
CA LYS A 235 -9.39 -2.71 -8.52
C LYS A 235 -8.23 -3.46 -9.16
N GLU A 236 -8.49 -4.17 -10.25
CA GLU A 236 -7.46 -4.94 -10.97
C GLU A 236 -6.42 -4.02 -11.62
N GLN A 237 -6.87 -2.94 -12.28
CA GLN A 237 -5.98 -1.96 -12.89
C GLN A 237 -5.14 -1.20 -11.86
N ALA A 238 -5.69 -0.90 -10.69
CA ALA A 238 -4.92 -0.30 -9.60
C ALA A 238 -3.78 -1.23 -9.14
N PHE A 239 -4.03 -2.54 -9.05
CA PHE A 239 -2.97 -3.51 -8.73
C PHE A 239 -1.92 -3.61 -9.86
N PHE A 240 -2.36 -3.68 -11.12
CA PHE A 240 -1.43 -3.70 -12.26
C PHE A 240 -0.59 -2.43 -12.37
N GLN A 241 -1.16 -1.27 -12.05
CA GLN A 241 -0.42 -0.02 -11.92
C GLN A 241 0.70 -0.13 -10.88
N ALA A 242 0.42 -0.69 -9.69
CA ALA A 242 1.42 -0.87 -8.65
C ALA A 242 2.58 -1.77 -9.11
N VAL A 243 2.26 -2.93 -9.71
CA VAL A 243 3.28 -3.87 -10.21
C VAL A 243 4.13 -3.25 -11.31
N GLN A 244 3.50 -2.65 -12.33
CA GLN A 244 4.25 -2.00 -13.42
C GLN A 244 5.11 -0.83 -12.92
N TRP A 245 4.64 -0.08 -11.93
CA TRP A 245 5.42 0.99 -11.31
C TRP A 245 6.65 0.45 -10.59
N PHE A 246 6.52 -0.66 -9.87
CA PHE A 246 7.66 -1.30 -9.22
C PHE A 246 8.60 -1.99 -10.20
N ASP A 247 8.09 -2.59 -11.28
CA ASP A 247 8.92 -3.16 -12.33
C ASP A 247 9.85 -2.10 -12.95
N GLU A 248 9.33 -0.90 -13.20
CA GLU A 248 10.10 0.21 -13.77
C GLU A 248 11.15 0.78 -12.81
N TYR A 249 10.78 1.00 -11.54
CA TYR A 249 11.61 1.80 -10.63
C TYR A 249 12.37 0.99 -9.56
N LEU A 250 11.98 -0.25 -9.27
CA LEU A 250 12.70 -1.12 -8.32
C LEU A 250 13.67 -2.10 -8.98
N LEU A 251 13.47 -2.48 -10.25
CA LEU A 251 14.39 -3.37 -10.95
C LEU A 251 15.64 -2.61 -11.47
#